data_AF-A0A0F9DM94-F1
#
_entry.id   AF-A0A0F9DM94-F1
#
_cell.length_a   1.000
_cell.length_b   1.000
_cell.length_c   1.000
_cell.angle_alpha   90.00
_cell.angle_beta   90.00
_cell.angle_gamma   90.00
#
_symmetry.space_group_name_H-M   'P 1'
#
loop_
_entity.id
_entity.type
_entity.pdbx_description
1 polymer ?
#
loop_
_entity_poly.entity_id
_entity_poly.type
_entity_poly.pdbx_seq_one_letter_code
_entity_poly.pdbx_strand_id
1 'polypeptide(L)'
;MEEMSDTRFMKADEKRRVLRQWERFLKGGLKRELFTKALYNHLIQHCSFIAHYNLGGFYETYFLAGDDIATFFSQFDGRRGGGSPPSVEYGMSWVTGEYEDINREMIAVATRWIPGILKSAAATQRIADVSQAQALLAKHGMAL
;
A
#
# COMPACT_ATOMS: atom_id res chain seq x y z
N MET A 1 3.14 20.78 -3.95
CA MET A 1 2.49 19.82 -4.86
C MET A 1 3.22 19.98 -6.17
N GLU A 2 3.95 18.95 -6.55
CA GLU A 2 4.68 18.85 -7.81
C GLU A 2 3.71 19.02 -8.98
N GLU A 3 4.16 19.69 -10.04
CA GLU A 3 3.35 19.92 -11.23
C GLU A 3 3.19 18.60 -12.00
N MET A 4 1.95 18.12 -12.13
CA MET A 4 1.66 16.88 -12.86
C MET A 4 1.65 17.16 -14.36
N SER A 5 2.37 16.33 -15.12
CA SER A 5 2.44 16.41 -16.57
C SER A 5 1.56 15.36 -17.25
N ASP A 6 1.04 15.69 -18.43
CA ASP A 6 0.36 14.74 -19.30
C ASP A 6 1.36 13.70 -19.84
N THR A 7 0.92 12.46 -19.97
CA THR A 7 1.66 11.36 -20.61
C THR A 7 0.84 10.79 -21.76
N ARG A 8 1.43 9.88 -22.54
CA ARG A 8 0.71 9.22 -23.65
C ARG A 8 -0.59 8.53 -23.21
N PHE A 9 -0.64 8.00 -21.99
CA PHE A 9 -1.74 7.16 -21.51
C PHE A 9 -2.45 7.67 -20.25
N MET A 10 -2.01 8.80 -19.69
CA MET A 10 -2.61 9.37 -18.48
C MET A 10 -2.42 10.89 -18.45
N LYS A 11 -3.53 11.62 -18.39
CA LYS A 11 -3.51 13.08 -18.26
C LYS A 11 -3.18 13.50 -16.82
N ALA A 12 -2.69 14.72 -16.65
CA ALA A 12 -2.40 15.33 -15.37
C ALA A 12 -3.62 15.34 -14.42
N ASP A 13 -4.82 15.56 -14.96
CA ASP A 13 -6.06 15.50 -14.16
C ASP A 13 -6.39 14.08 -13.67
N GLU A 14 -6.07 13.06 -14.48
CA GLU A 14 -6.22 11.66 -14.09
C GLU A 14 -5.20 11.29 -13.01
N LYS A 15 -3.96 11.77 -13.13
CA LYS A 15 -2.93 11.62 -12.08
C LYS A 15 -3.40 12.22 -10.77
N ARG A 16 -3.89 13.46 -10.78
CA ARG A 16 -4.49 14.14 -9.62
C ARG A 16 -5.67 13.36 -9.03
N ARG A 17 -6.50 12.74 -9.88
CA ARG A 17 -7.62 11.90 -9.41
C ARG A 17 -7.13 10.66 -8.68
N VAL A 18 -6.14 9.95 -9.21
CA VAL A 18 -5.54 8.78 -8.56
C VAL A 18 -4.92 9.17 -7.22
N LEU A 19 -4.17 10.28 -7.17
CA LEU A 19 -3.57 10.76 -5.92
C LEU A 19 -4.62 11.10 -4.85
N ARG A 20 -5.76 11.71 -5.21
CA ARG A 20 -6.87 11.94 -4.27
C ARG A 20 -7.50 10.64 -3.77
N GLN A 21 -7.62 9.63 -4.63
CA GLN A 21 -8.14 8.32 -4.24
C GLN A 21 -7.16 7.59 -3.31
N TRP A 22 -5.86 7.70 -3.58
CA TRP A 22 -4.81 7.23 -2.70
C TRP A 22 -4.91 7.85 -1.31
N GLU A 23 -4.95 9.17 -1.21
CA GLU A 23 -5.07 9.86 0.08
C GLU A 23 -6.37 9.47 0.82
N ARG A 24 -7.49 9.37 0.09
CA ARG A 24 -8.78 8.96 0.67
C ARG A 24 -8.71 7.52 1.22
N PHE A 25 -8.06 6.61 0.51
CA PHE A 25 -7.88 5.22 0.95
C PHE A 25 -7.06 5.15 2.24
N LEU A 26 -5.93 5.87 2.30
CA LEU A 26 -5.08 5.95 3.49
C LEU A 26 -5.81 6.57 4.69
N LYS A 27 -6.42 7.73 4.49
CA LYS A 27 -7.20 8.42 5.53
C LYS A 27 -8.38 7.59 6.03
N GLY A 28 -8.95 6.76 5.16
CA GLY A 28 -10.05 5.86 5.48
C GLY A 28 -9.66 4.62 6.27
N GLY A 29 -8.37 4.40 6.55
CA GLY A 29 -7.91 3.21 7.26
C GLY A 29 -7.88 1.96 6.38
N LEU A 30 -7.52 2.13 5.10
CA LEU A 30 -7.39 1.04 4.13
C LEU A 30 -8.67 0.27 3.83
N LYS A 31 -9.85 0.87 4.01
CA LYS A 31 -11.13 0.20 3.76
C LYS A 31 -11.31 -0.22 2.30
N ARG A 32 -11.78 -1.45 2.08
CA ARG A 32 -11.95 -2.06 0.74
C ARG A 32 -12.81 -1.23 -0.20
N GLU A 33 -13.88 -0.63 0.29
CA GLU A 33 -14.77 0.23 -0.51
C GLU A 33 -14.12 1.54 -1.00
N LEU A 34 -12.98 1.92 -0.42
CA LEU A 34 -12.18 3.07 -0.84
C LEU A 34 -11.04 2.69 -1.79
N PHE A 35 -10.77 1.39 -1.97
CA PHE A 35 -9.74 0.89 -2.88
C PHE A 35 -10.29 0.81 -4.31
N THR A 36 -10.07 1.88 -5.07
CA THR A 36 -10.67 2.04 -6.40
C THR A 36 -9.91 1.27 -7.47
N LYS A 37 -10.61 0.96 -8.58
CA LYS A 37 -9.98 0.37 -9.77
C LYS A 37 -8.86 1.22 -10.36
N ALA A 38 -9.01 2.55 -10.34
CA ALA A 38 -7.97 3.44 -10.87
C ALA A 38 -6.71 3.43 -9.99
N LEU A 39 -6.86 3.39 -8.67
CA LEU A 39 -5.72 3.24 -7.75
C LEU A 39 -5.02 1.88 -7.93
N TYR A 40 -5.78 0.79 -7.96
CA TYR A 40 -5.26 -0.55 -8.25
C TYR A 40 -4.48 -0.58 -9.58
N ASN A 41 -5.07 -0.08 -10.66
CA ASN A 41 -4.44 -0.05 -11.96
C ASN A 41 -3.12 0.74 -11.97
N HIS A 42 -3.05 1.85 -11.20
CA HIS A 42 -1.82 2.63 -11.07
C HIS A 42 -0.74 1.86 -10.32
N LEU A 43 -1.09 1.21 -9.20
CA LEU A 43 -0.15 0.43 -8.38
C LEU A 43 0.52 -0.69 -9.18
N ILE A 44 -0.26 -1.45 -9.97
CA ILE A 44 0.27 -2.60 -10.72
C ILE A 44 1.04 -2.20 -11.99
N GLN A 45 0.70 -1.07 -12.63
CA GLN A 45 1.34 -0.65 -13.89
C GLN A 45 2.52 0.28 -13.67
N HIS A 46 2.49 1.09 -12.60
CA HIS A 46 3.39 2.23 -12.43
C HIS A 46 4.08 2.25 -11.07
N CYS A 47 3.74 1.33 -10.15
CA CYS A 47 4.42 1.21 -8.85
C CYS A 47 5.07 -0.16 -8.63
N SER A 48 5.33 -0.93 -9.69
CA SER A 48 6.07 -2.21 -9.60
C SER A 48 5.48 -3.21 -8.60
N PHE A 49 4.14 -3.28 -8.49
CA PHE A 49 3.48 -4.35 -7.74
C PHE A 49 2.95 -5.44 -8.66
N ILE A 50 3.00 -6.69 -8.17
CA ILE A 50 2.35 -7.82 -8.82
C ILE A 50 0.82 -7.69 -8.64
N ALA A 51 0.08 -8.00 -9.70
CA ALA A 51 -1.36 -7.76 -9.78
C ALA A 51 -2.23 -8.68 -8.92
N HIS A 52 -1.73 -9.86 -8.52
CA HIS A 52 -2.48 -10.87 -7.76
C HIS A 52 -3.88 -11.17 -8.34
N TYR A 53 -3.90 -11.57 -9.61
CA TYR A 53 -5.08 -11.91 -10.43
C TYR A 53 -6.05 -10.77 -10.74
N ASN A 54 -6.53 -10.05 -9.73
CA ASN A 54 -7.50 -8.97 -9.87
C ASN A 54 -7.44 -8.00 -8.67
N LEU A 55 -8.24 -6.94 -8.70
CA LEU A 55 -8.32 -5.94 -7.63
C LEU A 55 -8.61 -6.53 -6.25
N GLY A 56 -9.46 -7.57 -6.18
CA GLY A 56 -9.80 -8.24 -4.94
C GLY A 56 -8.63 -9.06 -4.40
N GLY A 57 -7.98 -9.84 -5.26
CA GLY A 57 -6.79 -10.61 -4.88
C GLY A 57 -5.66 -9.70 -4.42
N PHE A 58 -5.39 -8.61 -5.14
CA PHE A 58 -4.42 -7.59 -4.72
C PHE A 58 -4.73 -7.02 -3.34
N TYR A 59 -5.99 -6.65 -3.10
CA TYR A 59 -6.39 -6.11 -1.81
C TYR A 59 -6.18 -7.13 -0.69
N GLU A 60 -6.55 -8.38 -0.93
CA GLU A 60 -6.43 -9.47 0.04
C GLU A 60 -4.98 -9.77 0.37
N THR A 61 -4.08 -9.74 -0.63
CA THR A 61 -2.65 -9.97 -0.44
C THR A 61 -1.98 -8.90 0.41
N TYR A 62 -2.30 -7.61 0.24
CA TYR A 62 -1.54 -6.53 0.88
C TYR A 62 -2.24 -5.85 2.06
N PHE A 63 -3.56 -5.98 2.22
CA PHE A 63 -4.32 -5.13 3.14
C PHE A 63 -5.18 -5.90 4.16
N LEU A 64 -4.99 -7.21 4.33
CA LEU A 64 -5.67 -8.01 5.36
C LEU A 64 -4.81 -8.33 6.57
N ALA A 65 -3.54 -8.70 6.37
CA ALA A 65 -2.61 -8.97 7.47
C ALA A 65 -1.75 -7.74 7.76
N GLY A 66 -1.43 -7.53 9.04
CA GLY A 66 -0.65 -6.38 9.46
C GLY A 66 0.79 -6.39 8.94
N ASP A 67 1.39 -7.58 8.82
CA ASP A 67 2.75 -7.73 8.28
C ASP A 67 2.81 -7.45 6.78
N ASP A 68 1.78 -7.86 6.04
CA ASP A 68 1.65 -7.55 4.62
C ASP A 68 1.44 -6.05 4.38
N ILE A 69 0.61 -5.41 5.22
CA ILE A 69 0.43 -3.95 5.23
C ILE A 69 1.79 -3.27 5.48
N ALA A 70 2.56 -3.74 6.45
CA ALA A 70 3.87 -3.17 6.77
C ALA A 70 4.86 -3.33 5.61
N THR A 71 4.87 -4.50 4.98
CA THR A 71 5.69 -4.80 3.81
C THR A 71 5.32 -3.87 2.66
N PHE A 72 4.05 -3.81 2.28
CA PHE A 72 3.54 -2.93 1.22
C PHE A 72 3.93 -1.47 1.44
N PHE A 73 3.74 -0.94 2.65
CA PHE A 73 4.04 0.47 2.94
C PHE A 73 5.53 0.78 3.04
N SER A 74 6.40 -0.22 3.17
CA SER A 74 7.85 0.00 3.18
C SER A 74 8.35 0.61 1.85
N GLN A 75 7.66 0.33 0.74
CA GLN A 75 7.93 0.93 -0.58
C GLN A 75 7.55 2.43 -0.64
N PHE A 76 6.57 2.86 0.16
CA PHE A 76 6.05 4.23 0.16
C PHE A 76 6.53 5.08 1.34
N ASP A 77 7.39 4.54 2.20
CA ASP A 77 7.92 5.25 3.37
C ASP A 77 9.09 6.15 2.97
N GLY A 78 8.80 7.40 2.63
CA GLY A 78 9.81 8.39 2.20
C GLY A 78 10.85 8.76 3.27
N ARG A 79 10.70 8.27 4.51
CA ARG A 79 11.75 8.38 5.55
C ARG A 79 12.87 7.36 5.33
N ARG A 80 12.69 6.40 4.42
CA ARG A 80 13.67 5.37 4.05
C ARG A 80 14.25 5.66 2.67
N GLY A 81 15.38 5.02 2.36
CA GLY A 81 15.91 4.93 1.00
C GLY A 81 16.15 6.28 0.31
N GLY A 82 16.55 7.31 1.05
CA GLY A 82 16.78 8.66 0.48
C GLY A 82 15.53 9.32 -0.12
N GLY A 83 14.32 8.92 0.30
CA GLY A 83 13.06 9.46 -0.21
C GLY A 83 12.40 8.63 -1.32
N SER A 84 13.04 7.54 -1.77
CA SER A 84 12.47 6.60 -2.74
C SER A 84 12.90 5.17 -2.41
N PRO A 85 12.19 4.49 -1.49
CA PRO A 85 12.47 3.09 -1.17
C PRO A 85 12.34 2.17 -2.39
N PRO A 86 13.09 1.04 -2.44
CA PRO A 86 12.98 0.09 -3.53
C PRO A 86 11.62 -0.61 -3.55
N SER A 87 11.29 -1.21 -4.71
CA SER A 87 10.12 -2.07 -4.84
C SER A 87 10.20 -3.25 -3.87
N VAL A 88 9.10 -3.59 -3.22
CA VAL A 88 9.05 -4.72 -2.28
C VAL A 88 9.09 -6.08 -2.98
N GLU A 89 8.59 -6.13 -4.22
CA GLU A 89 8.55 -7.36 -5.03
C GLU A 89 9.86 -7.57 -5.80
N TYR A 90 10.44 -6.49 -6.33
CA TYR A 90 11.55 -6.58 -7.29
C TYR A 90 12.88 -6.03 -6.76
N GLY A 91 12.90 -5.33 -5.62
CA GLY A 91 14.11 -4.76 -5.01
C GLY A 91 14.75 -3.60 -5.78
N MET A 92 14.15 -3.18 -6.90
CA MET A 92 14.68 -2.13 -7.79
C MET A 92 13.97 -0.79 -7.60
N SER A 93 14.55 0.28 -8.14
CA SER A 93 13.88 1.59 -8.20
C SER A 93 12.63 1.53 -9.08
N TRP A 94 11.56 2.19 -8.63
CA TRP A 94 10.27 2.23 -9.31
C TRP A 94 9.74 3.67 -9.52
N VAL A 95 10.41 4.67 -8.94
CA VAL A 95 10.07 6.09 -9.08
C VAL A 95 10.93 6.68 -10.19
N THR A 96 10.54 6.42 -11.43
CA THR A 96 11.27 6.86 -12.63
C THR A 96 10.32 7.09 -13.81
N GLY A 97 10.75 7.86 -14.80
CA GLY A 97 10.07 7.99 -16.09
C GLY A 97 8.82 8.89 -16.06
N GLU A 98 7.88 8.65 -16.98
CA GLU A 98 6.73 9.54 -17.22
C GLU A 98 5.73 9.65 -16.05
N TYR A 99 5.81 8.75 -15.06
CA TYR A 99 4.93 8.68 -13.89
C TYR A 99 5.64 9.05 -12.59
N GLU A 100 6.88 9.56 -12.68
CA GLU A 100 7.68 9.94 -11.53
C GLU A 100 6.98 10.99 -10.65
N ASP A 101 6.35 11.99 -11.27
CA ASP A 101 5.62 13.07 -10.61
C ASP A 101 4.54 12.55 -9.62
N ILE A 102 3.63 11.70 -10.09
CA ILE A 102 2.60 11.10 -9.23
C ILE A 102 3.19 10.13 -8.23
N ASN A 103 4.20 9.35 -8.61
CA ASN A 103 4.79 8.35 -7.72
C ASN A 103 5.49 9.02 -6.52
N ARG A 104 6.21 10.13 -6.75
CA ARG A 104 6.80 10.95 -5.68
C ARG A 104 5.74 11.53 -4.75
N GLU A 105 4.66 12.07 -5.31
CA GLU A 105 3.55 12.59 -4.51
C GLU A 105 2.82 11.47 -3.74
N MET A 106 2.69 10.26 -4.28
CA MET A 106 2.14 9.12 -3.54
C MET A 106 3.00 8.76 -2.32
N ILE A 107 4.33 8.79 -2.44
CA ILE A 107 5.27 8.61 -1.32
C ILE A 107 5.07 9.73 -0.29
N ALA A 108 5.06 10.99 -0.73
CA ALA A 108 4.90 12.14 0.15
C ALA A 108 3.58 12.08 0.93
N VAL A 109 2.49 11.75 0.24
CA VAL A 109 1.17 11.57 0.85
C VAL A 109 1.21 10.42 1.86
N ALA A 110 1.72 9.25 1.47
CA ALA A 110 1.74 8.06 2.31
C ALA A 110 2.57 8.23 3.57
N THR A 111 3.75 8.85 3.45
CA THR A 111 4.69 9.09 4.55
C THR A 111 4.01 9.75 5.75
N ARG A 112 3.02 10.62 5.53
CA ARG A 112 2.25 11.30 6.58
C ARG A 112 1.30 10.37 7.34
N TRP A 113 0.76 9.34 6.68
CA TRP A 113 -0.25 8.43 7.22
C TRP A 113 0.33 7.10 7.72
N ILE A 114 1.47 6.67 7.17
CA ILE A 114 2.12 5.39 7.49
C ILE A 114 2.25 5.14 9.00
N PRO A 115 2.71 6.07 9.86
CA PRO A 115 2.84 5.80 11.30
C PRO A 115 1.53 5.33 11.97
N GLY A 116 0.41 5.97 11.63
CA GLY A 116 -0.90 5.62 12.18
C GLY A 116 -1.45 4.31 11.61
N ILE A 117 -1.22 4.07 10.33
CA ILE A 117 -1.59 2.82 9.65
C ILE A 117 -0.83 1.64 10.25
N LEU A 118 0.49 1.74 10.38
CA LEU A 118 1.33 0.66 10.93
C LEU A 118 1.02 0.37 12.39
N LYS A 119 0.72 1.39 13.19
CA LYS A 119 0.29 1.21 14.58
C LYS A 119 -1.01 0.39 14.65
N SER A 120 -1.99 0.72 13.80
CA SER A 120 -3.27 0.00 13.73
C SER A 120 -3.07 -1.43 13.21
N ALA A 121 -2.26 -1.60 12.16
CA ALA A 121 -1.94 -2.89 11.57
C ALA A 121 -1.27 -3.84 12.57
N ALA A 122 -0.27 -3.35 13.32
CA ALA A 122 0.41 -4.15 14.35
C ALA A 122 -0.54 -4.58 15.49
N ALA A 123 -1.48 -3.71 15.89
CA ALA A 123 -2.48 -4.06 16.89
C ALA A 123 -3.41 -5.17 16.39
N THR A 124 -3.88 -5.08 15.14
CA THR A 124 -4.73 -6.11 14.52
C THR A 124 -3.97 -7.43 14.36
N GLN A 125 -2.73 -7.39 13.88
CA GLN A 125 -1.89 -8.59 13.70
C GLN A 125 -1.71 -9.33 15.02
N ARG A 126 -1.36 -8.60 16.09
CA ARG A 126 -1.19 -9.20 17.42
C ARG A 126 -2.46 -9.91 17.92
N ILE A 127 -3.64 -9.32 17.69
CA ILE A 127 -4.91 -9.94 18.08
C ILE A 127 -5.13 -11.24 17.29
N ALA A 128 -4.88 -11.21 15.98
CA ALA A 128 -5.01 -12.38 15.12
C ALA A 128 -4.04 -13.49 15.51
N ASP A 129 -2.77 -13.17 15.75
CA ASP A 129 -1.73 -14.13 16.14
C ASP A 129 -2.06 -14.83 17.45
N VAL A 130 -2.48 -14.06 18.47
CA VAL A 130 -2.89 -14.62 19.77
C VAL A 130 -4.10 -15.54 19.59
N SER A 131 -5.11 -15.11 18.81
CA SER A 131 -6.31 -15.90 18.56
C SER A 131 -5.97 -17.23 17.84
N GLN A 132 -5.07 -17.16 16.84
CA GLN A 132 -4.61 -18.34 16.11
C GLN A 132 -3.78 -19.28 17.00
N ALA A 133 -2.90 -18.73 17.85
CA ALA A 133 -2.13 -19.51 18.81
C ALA A 133 -3.04 -20.22 19.83
N GLN A 134 -4.04 -19.53 20.37
CA GLN A 134 -5.03 -20.12 21.27
C GLN A 134 -5.82 -21.25 20.60
N ALA A 135 -6.27 -21.05 19.36
CA ALA A 135 -6.97 -22.08 18.60
C ALA A 135 -6.10 -23.32 18.34
N LEU A 136 -4.81 -23.10 18.05
CA LEU A 136 -3.84 -24.18 17.87
C LEU A 136 -3.60 -24.95 19.16
N LEU A 137 -3.39 -24.27 20.29
CA LEU A 137 -3.22 -24.93 21.59
C LEU A 137 -4.46 -25.74 21.97
N ALA A 138 -5.66 -25.17 21.81
CA ALA A 138 -6.92 -25.87 22.10
C ALA A 138 -7.10 -27.13 21.26
N LYS A 139 -6.73 -27.09 19.96
CA LYS A 139 -6.72 -28.27 19.08
C LYS A 139 -5.83 -29.41 19.61
N HIS A 140 -4.80 -29.07 20.37
CA HIS A 140 -3.84 -30.01 20.96
C HIS A 140 -4.05 -30.24 22.46
N GLY A 141 -5.17 -29.79 23.04
CA GLY A 141 -5.48 -29.97 24.46
C GLY A 141 -4.60 -29.16 25.42
N MET A 142 -3.96 -28.11 24.92
CA MET A 142 -3.13 -27.19 25.70
C MET A 142 -3.87 -25.85 25.93
N ALA A 143 -3.49 -25.12 26.98
CA ALA A 143 -3.98 -23.77 27.26
C ALA A 143 -2.80 -22.79 27.26
N LEU A 144 -3.09 -21.52 26.93
CA LEU A 144 -2.11 -20.43 26.83
C LEU A 144 -1.85 -19.81 28.21
#